data_AF-A0A3N1ITX7-F1
#
_entry.id   AF-A0A3N1ITX7-F1
#
_cell.length_a   1.000
_cell.length_b   1.000
_cell.length_c   1.000
_cell.angle_alpha   90.00
_cell.angle_beta   90.00
_cell.angle_gamma   90.00
#
_symmetry.space_group_name_H-M   'P 1'
#
loop_
_entity.id
_entity.type
_entity.pdbx_description
1 polymer ?
#
loop_
_entity_poly.entity_id
_entity_poly.type
_entity_poly.pdbx_seq_one_letter_code
_entity_poly.pdbx_strand_id
1 'polypeptide(L)'
;MAVPDADLVSAVTTPGGIVALADRIVRSGASVVAIGADRFDRATGTGYRLDPTTATLALGRALPGHGFLVAVAPTREHPYNVARRVLSLDHVLDGRVGLLVGAVDHGVPDSGEQHDPAEFADVIRGLWRTWPLDSIVGDRDAGVFADTERILPLDHDGGPDGYRVRGPLTTPSSRQGEPVLAAWHDVDLPTADLVLGHHAHPLAPLPEATSEAEPSRASRPTVPQPVHPTLRALLGLTVPDVAAVRA
;
A
#
# COMPACT_ATOMS: atom_id res chain seq x y z
N MET A 1 -11.29 -7.51 -1.42
CA MET A 1 -12.34 -7.25 -0.41
C MET A 1 -11.99 -5.97 0.34
N ALA A 2 -12.93 -5.07 0.63
CA ALA A 2 -12.66 -3.88 1.44
C ALA A 2 -13.05 -4.10 2.91
N VAL A 3 -12.21 -3.67 3.85
CA VAL A 3 -12.52 -3.70 5.29
C VAL A 3 -13.00 -2.30 5.71
N PRO A 4 -14.20 -2.18 6.30
CA PRO A 4 -14.70 -0.89 6.79
C PRO A 4 -13.82 -0.32 7.91
N ASP A 5 -13.62 1.00 7.93
CA ASP A 5 -12.76 1.61 8.96
C ASP A 5 -13.35 1.48 10.36
N ALA A 6 -14.67 1.37 10.50
CA ALA A 6 -15.32 1.13 11.79
C ALA A 6 -14.88 -0.21 12.43
N ASP A 7 -14.77 -1.27 11.62
CA ASP A 7 -14.30 -2.58 12.06
C ASP A 7 -12.83 -2.50 12.49
N LEU A 8 -12.00 -1.73 11.79
CA LEU A 8 -10.60 -1.51 12.15
C LEU A 8 -10.45 -0.73 13.46
N VAL A 9 -11.21 0.35 13.63
CA VAL A 9 -11.23 1.15 14.86
C VAL A 9 -11.65 0.30 16.06
N SER A 10 -12.71 -0.51 15.91
CA SER A 10 -13.14 -1.44 16.96
C SER A 10 -12.06 -2.48 17.28
N ALA A 11 -11.43 -3.04 16.24
CA ALA A 11 -10.41 -4.08 16.39
C ALA A 11 -9.13 -3.57 17.10
N VAL A 12 -8.69 -2.34 16.87
CA VAL A 12 -7.49 -1.79 17.55
C VAL A 12 -7.75 -1.35 18.98
N THR A 13 -9.00 -0.98 19.31
CA THR A 13 -9.36 -0.51 20.66
C THR A 13 -9.74 -1.65 21.61
N THR A 14 -9.91 -2.86 21.08
CA THR A 14 -10.30 -4.06 21.84
C THR A 14 -9.11 -5.01 22.00
N PRO A 15 -8.79 -5.49 23.21
CA PRO A 15 -7.79 -6.54 23.40
C PRO A 15 -8.10 -7.76 22.53
N GLY A 16 -7.13 -8.19 21.70
CA GLY A 16 -7.32 -9.30 20.76
C GLY A 16 -8.16 -8.98 19.52
N GLY A 17 -8.68 -7.76 19.37
CA GLY A 17 -9.58 -7.39 18.29
C GLY A 17 -8.96 -7.52 16.89
N ILE A 18 -7.68 -7.19 16.72
CA ILE A 18 -6.96 -7.41 15.45
C ILE A 18 -6.93 -8.89 15.05
N VAL A 19 -6.74 -9.81 16.00
CA VAL A 19 -6.74 -11.26 15.72
C VAL A 19 -8.14 -11.72 15.31
N ALA A 20 -9.18 -11.29 16.05
CA ALA A 20 -10.56 -11.61 15.70
C ALA A 20 -10.97 -11.08 14.32
N LEU A 21 -10.52 -9.88 13.96
CA LEU A 21 -10.72 -9.32 12.62
C LEU A 21 -9.96 -10.11 11.55
N ALA A 22 -8.71 -10.50 11.82
CA ALA A 22 -7.94 -11.35 10.92
C ALA A 22 -8.65 -12.69 10.66
N ASP A 23 -9.17 -13.35 11.69
CA ASP A 23 -9.90 -14.61 11.54
C ASP A 23 -11.17 -14.44 10.69
N ARG A 24 -11.88 -13.33 10.85
CA ARG A 24 -13.05 -12.99 10.01
C ARG A 24 -12.65 -12.83 8.54
N ILE A 25 -11.50 -12.20 8.27
CA ILE A 25 -10.95 -12.05 6.92
C ILE A 25 -10.54 -13.40 6.33
N VAL A 26 -9.87 -14.24 7.10
CA VAL A 26 -9.51 -15.60 6.64
C VAL A 26 -10.75 -16.40 6.26
N ARG A 27 -11.80 -16.36 7.10
CA ARG A 27 -13.08 -17.05 6.84
C ARG A 27 -13.84 -16.52 5.63
N SER A 28 -13.61 -15.27 5.21
CA SER A 28 -14.24 -14.73 4.01
C SER A 28 -13.66 -15.31 2.72
N GLY A 29 -12.47 -15.94 2.79
CA GLY A 29 -11.75 -16.46 1.63
C GLY A 29 -11.06 -15.39 0.79
N ALA A 30 -11.05 -14.12 1.22
CA ALA A 30 -10.41 -13.05 0.49
C ALA A 30 -8.88 -13.13 0.58
N SER A 31 -8.20 -13.16 -0.57
CA SER A 31 -6.72 -13.15 -0.60
C SER A 31 -6.12 -11.73 -0.57
N VAL A 32 -6.91 -10.71 -0.94
CA VAL A 32 -6.48 -9.30 -0.98
C VAL A 32 -7.50 -8.40 -0.29
N VAL A 33 -6.98 -7.52 0.56
CA VAL A 33 -7.75 -6.60 1.40
C VAL A 33 -7.46 -5.15 1.03
N ALA A 34 -8.48 -4.37 0.71
CA ALA A 34 -8.39 -2.92 0.59
C ALA A 34 -8.70 -2.27 1.95
N ILE A 35 -7.83 -1.38 2.39
CA ILE A 35 -7.90 -0.70 3.69
C ILE A 35 -8.16 0.79 3.45
N GLY A 36 -9.22 1.31 4.06
CA GLY A 36 -9.61 2.72 3.98
C GLY A 36 -10.34 3.11 2.68
N ALA A 37 -10.78 2.19 1.85
CA ALA A 37 -11.45 2.53 0.58
C ALA A 37 -12.80 3.25 0.76
N ASP A 38 -13.42 3.13 1.94
CA ASP A 38 -14.64 3.83 2.32
C ASP A 38 -14.49 5.36 2.36
N ARG A 39 -13.25 5.87 2.44
CA ARG A 39 -12.94 7.31 2.38
C ARG A 39 -13.22 7.95 1.02
N PHE A 40 -13.27 7.17 -0.05
CA PHE A 40 -13.59 7.65 -1.39
C PHE A 40 -15.09 7.80 -1.63
N ASP A 41 -15.93 7.26 -0.73
CA ASP A 41 -17.38 7.43 -0.79
C ASP A 41 -17.79 8.63 0.08
N ARG A 42 -18.49 9.60 -0.49
CA ARG A 42 -18.94 10.79 0.25
C ARG A 42 -19.94 10.48 1.37
N ALA A 43 -20.78 9.46 1.20
CA ALA A 43 -21.80 9.07 2.17
C ALA A 43 -21.20 8.34 3.38
N THR A 44 -20.16 7.53 3.15
CA THR A 44 -19.52 6.73 4.22
C THR A 44 -18.15 7.23 4.64
N GLY A 45 -17.53 8.14 3.90
CA GLY A 45 -16.13 8.56 4.09
C GLY A 45 -15.89 9.54 5.23
N THR A 46 -16.94 10.03 5.89
CA THR A 46 -16.83 11.01 7.00
C THR A 46 -16.74 10.32 8.37
N GLY A 47 -15.98 10.89 9.32
CA GLY A 47 -15.94 10.44 10.72
C GLY A 47 -14.54 10.07 11.26
N TYR A 48 -14.49 9.48 12.46
CA TYR A 48 -13.23 9.01 13.07
C TYR A 48 -12.71 7.78 12.34
N ARG A 49 -11.45 7.85 11.87
CA ARG A 49 -10.81 6.87 10.99
C ARG A 49 -9.37 6.65 11.44
N LEU A 50 -8.86 5.44 11.25
CA LEU A 50 -7.43 5.19 11.39
C LEU A 50 -6.72 5.57 10.09
N ASP A 51 -5.44 5.89 10.20
CA ASP A 51 -4.59 5.98 9.03
C ASP A 51 -4.46 4.58 8.37
N PRO A 52 -4.76 4.45 7.05
CA PRO A 52 -4.74 3.15 6.36
C PRO A 52 -3.42 2.41 6.47
N THR A 53 -2.29 3.11 6.47
CA THR A 53 -0.98 2.45 6.54
C THR A 53 -0.71 1.89 7.93
N THR A 54 -1.15 2.60 8.98
CA THR A 54 -1.06 2.11 10.36
C THR A 54 -1.96 0.90 10.58
N ALA A 55 -3.21 0.96 10.09
CA ALA A 55 -4.14 -0.16 10.14
C ALA A 55 -3.62 -1.38 9.38
N THR A 56 -3.06 -1.16 8.19
CA THR A 56 -2.44 -2.21 7.37
C THR A 56 -1.23 -2.85 8.06
N LEU A 57 -0.40 -2.08 8.76
CA LEU A 57 0.71 -2.64 9.54
C LEU A 57 0.21 -3.58 10.65
N ALA A 58 -0.80 -3.13 11.42
CA ALA A 58 -1.36 -3.93 12.50
C ALA A 58 -1.97 -5.24 11.97
N LEU A 59 -2.79 -5.14 10.94
CA LEU A 59 -3.51 -6.28 10.37
C LEU A 59 -2.61 -7.20 9.53
N GLY A 60 -1.67 -6.65 8.77
CA GLY A 60 -0.76 -7.39 7.90
C GLY A 60 0.19 -8.32 8.66
N ARG A 61 0.47 -8.02 9.92
CA ARG A 61 1.18 -8.92 10.84
C ARG A 61 0.32 -10.09 11.34
N ALA A 62 -1.00 -9.92 11.42
CA ALA A 62 -1.94 -10.98 11.79
C ALA A 62 -2.40 -11.83 10.58
N LEU A 63 -2.15 -11.36 9.35
CA LEU A 63 -2.56 -12.01 8.10
C LEU A 63 -1.34 -12.29 7.19
N PRO A 64 -0.45 -13.25 7.51
CA PRO A 64 0.82 -13.45 6.79
C PRO A 64 0.67 -13.86 5.32
N GLY A 65 -0.47 -14.43 4.92
CA GLY A 65 -0.72 -14.87 3.53
C GLY A 65 -1.52 -13.91 2.65
N HIS A 66 -1.89 -12.71 3.14
CA HIS A 66 -2.82 -11.81 2.44
C HIS A 66 -2.12 -10.61 1.80
N GLY A 67 -2.65 -10.12 0.70
CA GLY A 67 -2.23 -8.87 0.08
C GLY A 67 -3.04 -7.68 0.59
N PHE A 68 -2.46 -6.48 0.54
CA PHE A 68 -3.08 -5.25 1.03
C PHE A 68 -3.03 -4.14 -0.02
N LEU A 69 -4.15 -3.46 -0.24
CA LEU A 69 -4.22 -2.22 -0.99
C LEU A 69 -4.55 -1.09 -0.02
N VAL A 70 -3.67 -0.10 0.06
CA VAL A 70 -3.82 1.05 0.94
C VAL A 70 -4.50 2.19 0.17
N ALA A 71 -5.67 2.62 0.61
CA ALA A 71 -6.37 3.74 0.01
C ALA A 71 -5.67 5.09 0.30
N VAL A 72 -5.43 5.88 -0.74
CA VAL A 72 -4.89 7.25 -0.66
C VAL A 72 -5.55 8.17 -1.70
N ALA A 73 -5.49 9.47 -1.46
CA ALA A 73 -5.89 10.48 -2.45
C ALA A 73 -4.95 11.71 -2.38
N PRO A 74 -4.87 12.50 -3.46
CA PRO A 74 -4.02 13.70 -3.50
C PRO A 74 -4.40 14.78 -2.48
N THR A 75 -5.66 14.81 -2.05
CA THR A 75 -6.19 15.81 -1.10
C THR A 75 -5.60 15.71 0.30
N ARG A 76 -4.93 14.59 0.63
CA ARG A 76 -4.48 14.28 1.98
C ARG A 76 -2.98 14.52 2.19
N GLU A 77 -2.15 14.08 1.24
CA GLU A 77 -0.71 14.01 1.44
C GLU A 77 0.08 14.16 0.14
N HIS A 78 1.28 14.73 0.22
CA HIS A 78 2.20 14.86 -0.91
C HIS A 78 2.71 13.47 -1.41
N PRO A 79 2.82 13.24 -2.74
CA PRO A 79 3.13 11.93 -3.32
C PRO A 79 4.45 11.31 -2.82
N TYR A 80 5.48 12.13 -2.59
CA TYR A 80 6.76 11.65 -2.05
C TYR A 80 6.62 10.92 -0.71
N ASN A 81 5.76 11.41 0.18
CA ASN A 81 5.54 10.82 1.50
C ASN A 81 4.77 9.50 1.39
N VAL A 82 3.80 9.44 0.48
CA VAL A 82 3.02 8.23 0.20
C VAL A 82 3.92 7.16 -0.41
N ALA A 83 4.70 7.50 -1.43
CA ALA A 83 5.64 6.58 -2.09
C ALA A 83 6.60 5.93 -1.07
N ARG A 84 7.23 6.75 -0.22
CA ARG A 84 8.14 6.28 0.84
C ARG A 84 7.43 5.38 1.85
N ARG A 85 6.23 5.75 2.30
CA ARG A 85 5.48 5.02 3.34
C ARG A 85 5.00 3.66 2.83
N VAL A 86 4.42 3.63 1.63
CA VAL A 86 3.91 2.41 1.00
C VAL A 86 5.05 1.45 0.70
N LEU A 87 6.17 1.94 0.14
CA LEU A 87 7.35 1.10 -0.11
C LEU A 87 7.94 0.53 1.18
N SER A 88 8.01 1.35 2.24
CA SER A 88 8.47 0.87 3.55
C SER A 88 7.55 -0.22 4.10
N LEU A 89 6.22 -0.04 3.98
CA LEU A 89 5.25 -1.03 4.42
C LEU A 89 5.33 -2.31 3.59
N ASP A 90 5.61 -2.18 2.30
CA ASP A 90 5.79 -3.31 1.40
C ASP A 90 7.01 -4.15 1.79
N HIS A 91 8.14 -3.53 2.14
CA HIS A 91 9.29 -4.22 2.74
C HIS A 91 8.92 -4.91 4.06
N VAL A 92 8.20 -4.22 4.96
CA VAL A 92 7.81 -4.77 6.28
C VAL A 92 6.87 -5.98 6.15
N LEU A 93 6.05 -6.02 5.11
CA LEU A 93 5.09 -7.08 4.85
C LEU A 93 5.55 -8.05 3.75
N ASP A 94 6.83 -8.03 3.36
CA ASP A 94 7.46 -8.95 2.40
C ASP A 94 6.82 -8.93 1.00
N GLY A 95 6.62 -7.74 0.44
CA GLY A 95 6.13 -7.56 -0.93
C GLY A 95 4.63 -7.82 -1.07
N ARG A 96 3.83 -7.50 -0.06
CA ARG A 96 2.38 -7.77 -0.02
C ARG A 96 1.51 -6.51 -0.01
N VAL A 97 2.07 -5.35 -0.36
CA VAL A 97 1.40 -4.06 -0.25
C VAL A 97 1.35 -3.38 -1.61
N GLY A 98 0.20 -2.78 -1.90
CA GLY A 98 -0.01 -1.90 -3.03
C GLY A 98 -0.76 -0.66 -2.60
N LEU A 99 -0.90 0.24 -3.55
CA LEU A 99 -1.59 1.49 -3.42
C LEU A 99 -2.93 1.42 -4.14
N LEU A 100 -3.95 2.00 -3.56
CA LEU A 100 -5.22 2.27 -4.21
C LEU A 100 -5.45 3.78 -4.23
N VAL A 101 -5.42 4.39 -5.43
CA VAL A 101 -5.60 5.83 -5.61
C VAL A 101 -7.05 6.12 -5.93
N GLY A 102 -7.68 6.97 -5.11
CA GLY A 102 -8.99 7.58 -5.41
C GLY A 102 -8.85 9.06 -5.70
N ALA A 103 -9.87 9.66 -6.31
CA ALA A 103 -9.82 11.06 -6.71
C ALA A 103 -9.77 12.01 -5.49
N VAL A 104 -10.57 11.71 -4.46
CA VAL A 104 -10.75 12.56 -3.29
C VAL A 104 -10.87 11.71 -2.02
N ASP A 105 -10.18 12.10 -0.95
CA ASP A 105 -10.44 11.58 0.40
C ASP A 105 -11.50 12.47 1.08
N HIS A 106 -12.72 11.95 1.25
CA HIS A 106 -13.83 12.66 1.90
C HIS A 106 -13.75 12.68 3.44
N GLY A 107 -12.76 11.99 4.02
CA GLY A 107 -12.49 11.97 5.45
C GLY A 107 -11.65 13.15 5.95
N VAL A 108 -11.15 13.99 5.04
CA VAL A 108 -10.41 15.21 5.37
C VAL A 108 -11.18 16.48 4.93
N PRO A 109 -10.98 17.61 5.62
CA PRO A 109 -11.51 18.89 5.15
C PRO A 109 -10.97 19.23 3.76
N ASP A 110 -11.83 19.86 2.95
CA ASP A 110 -11.42 20.38 1.65
C ASP A 110 -10.36 21.48 1.84
N SER A 111 -9.18 21.28 1.25
CA SER A 111 -8.10 22.27 1.26
C SER A 111 -8.31 23.37 0.21
N GLY A 112 -9.23 23.17 -0.74
CA GLY A 112 -9.38 23.98 -1.94
C GLY A 112 -8.29 23.76 -2.99
N GLU A 113 -7.30 22.93 -2.69
CA GLU A 113 -6.21 22.56 -3.61
C GLU A 113 -6.61 21.27 -4.34
N GLN A 114 -6.67 21.34 -5.66
CA GLN A 114 -6.98 20.20 -6.52
C GLN A 114 -5.70 19.78 -7.21
N HIS A 115 -5.34 18.52 -7.03
CA HIS A 115 -4.24 17.89 -7.77
C HIS A 115 -4.81 16.77 -8.62
N ASP A 116 -4.22 16.58 -9.80
CA ASP A 116 -4.57 15.48 -10.69
C ASP A 116 -4.21 14.13 -10.03
N PRO A 117 -5.19 13.24 -9.76
CA PRO A 117 -4.91 11.92 -9.21
C PRO A 117 -4.04 11.06 -10.13
N ALA A 118 -4.05 11.31 -11.44
CA ALA A 118 -3.20 10.60 -12.38
C ALA A 118 -1.73 11.03 -12.23
N GLU A 119 -1.45 12.33 -12.23
CA GLU A 119 -0.11 12.87 -11.94
C GLU A 119 0.40 12.38 -10.58
N PHE A 120 -0.45 12.43 -9.55
CA PHE A 120 -0.12 11.95 -8.22
C PHE A 120 0.33 10.48 -8.22
N ALA A 121 -0.40 9.62 -8.92
CA ALA A 121 -0.09 8.20 -9.04
C ALA A 121 1.19 7.94 -9.84
N ASP A 122 1.38 8.67 -10.95
CA ASP A 122 2.56 8.55 -11.80
C ASP A 122 3.84 9.01 -11.08
N VAL A 123 3.78 10.09 -10.31
CA VAL A 123 4.90 10.53 -9.46
C VAL A 123 5.27 9.46 -8.44
N ILE A 124 4.28 8.85 -7.78
CA ILE A 124 4.52 7.76 -6.81
C ILE A 124 5.16 6.55 -7.49
N ARG A 125 4.62 6.13 -8.64
CA ARG A 125 5.13 4.98 -9.39
C ARG A 125 6.54 5.22 -9.90
N GLY A 126 6.82 6.42 -10.41
CA GLY A 126 8.14 6.85 -10.82
C GLY A 126 9.15 6.84 -9.67
N LEU A 127 8.76 7.35 -8.49
CA LEU A 127 9.58 7.32 -7.29
C LEU A 127 10.01 5.89 -6.90
N TRP A 128 9.14 4.89 -7.01
CA TRP A 128 9.49 3.50 -6.71
C TRP A 128 10.56 2.90 -7.65
N ARG A 129 10.79 3.50 -8.81
CA ARG A 129 11.82 3.09 -9.78
C ARG A 129 13.18 3.75 -9.55
N THR A 130 13.24 4.82 -8.77
CA THR A 130 14.46 5.64 -8.59
C THR A 130 15.62 4.92 -7.91
N TRP A 131 15.35 3.86 -7.14
CA TRP A 131 16.36 3.02 -6.53
C TRP A 131 16.01 1.54 -6.71
N PRO A 132 16.53 0.87 -7.75
CA PRO A 132 16.30 -0.56 -7.99
C PRO A 132 16.88 -1.46 -6.89
N LEU A 133 16.16 -2.52 -6.48
CA LEU A 133 16.65 -3.50 -5.49
C LEU A 133 17.91 -4.24 -5.96
N ASP A 134 17.99 -4.52 -7.26
CA ASP A 134 19.11 -5.23 -7.87
C ASP A 134 20.39 -4.38 -7.97
N SER A 135 20.35 -3.10 -7.60
CA SER A 135 21.56 -2.28 -7.46
C SER A 135 22.33 -2.59 -6.19
N ILE A 136 21.75 -3.29 -5.22
CA ILE A 136 22.45 -3.66 -3.98
C ILE A 136 23.46 -4.77 -4.28
N VAL A 137 24.74 -4.46 -4.11
CA VAL A 137 25.87 -5.38 -4.30
C VAL A 137 26.21 -6.09 -2.98
N GLY A 138 26.30 -5.33 -1.89
CA GLY A 138 26.59 -5.87 -0.55
C GLY A 138 28.02 -6.39 -0.35
N ASP A 139 29.01 -5.85 -1.06
CA ASP A 139 30.42 -6.25 -0.94
C ASP A 139 31.07 -5.54 0.26
N ARG A 140 31.26 -6.29 1.35
CA ARG A 140 31.88 -5.79 2.57
C ARG A 140 33.39 -5.56 2.42
N ASP A 141 34.07 -6.39 1.63
CA ASP A 141 35.53 -6.33 1.50
C ASP A 141 35.96 -5.16 0.61
N ALA A 142 35.20 -4.88 -0.46
CA ALA A 142 35.38 -3.71 -1.31
C ALA A 142 34.74 -2.42 -0.74
N GLY A 143 33.91 -2.53 0.31
CA GLY A 143 33.18 -1.40 0.90
C GLY A 143 32.06 -0.85 -0.01
N VAL A 144 31.54 -1.68 -0.92
CA VAL A 144 30.53 -1.29 -1.91
C VAL A 144 29.16 -1.83 -1.48
N PHE A 145 28.29 -0.94 -1.02
CA PHE A 145 26.93 -1.32 -0.65
C PHE A 145 26.02 -1.49 -1.87
N ALA A 146 26.03 -0.53 -2.79
CA ALA A 146 25.18 -0.53 -3.99
C ALA A 146 25.90 0.13 -5.17
N ASP A 147 25.50 -0.23 -6.38
CA ASP A 147 25.83 0.47 -7.61
C ASP A 147 25.05 1.79 -7.67
N THR A 148 25.73 2.88 -7.32
CA THR A 148 25.13 4.22 -7.24
C THR A 148 24.78 4.79 -8.60
N GLU A 149 25.37 4.30 -9.70
CA GLU A 149 25.03 4.78 -11.06
C GLU A 149 23.63 4.34 -11.48
N ARG A 150 23.05 3.35 -10.79
CA ARG A 150 21.68 2.86 -10.99
C ARG A 150 20.64 3.59 -10.13
N ILE A 151 21.06 4.47 -9.22
CA ILE A 151 20.16 5.25 -8.36
C ILE A 151 19.97 6.61 -9.03
N LEU A 152 18.80 6.80 -9.64
CA LEU A 152 18.52 7.96 -10.48
C LEU A 152 17.40 8.81 -9.88
N PRO A 153 17.47 10.15 -9.99
CA PRO A 153 16.37 11.01 -9.60
C PRO A 153 15.13 10.74 -10.47
N LEU A 154 13.96 11.13 -9.95
CA LEU A 154 12.72 11.18 -10.73
C LEU A 154 12.67 12.43 -11.62
N ASP A 155 13.12 13.58 -11.10
CA ASP A 155 13.11 14.89 -11.77
C ASP A 155 11.75 15.26 -12.40
N HIS A 156 10.64 14.99 -11.70
CA HIS A 156 9.30 15.35 -12.15
C HIS A 156 9.01 16.84 -11.92
N ASP A 157 8.53 17.52 -12.97
CA ASP A 157 8.03 18.91 -12.91
C ASP A 157 6.69 19.01 -13.65
N GLY A 158 5.60 19.03 -12.86
CA GLY A 158 4.23 19.20 -13.34
C GLY A 158 3.83 20.66 -13.62
N GLY A 159 4.78 21.61 -13.57
CA GLY A 159 4.49 23.01 -13.84
C GLY A 159 3.97 23.79 -12.63
N PRO A 160 3.15 24.85 -12.83
CA PRO A 160 2.65 25.70 -11.74
C PRO A 160 1.60 25.02 -10.85
N ASP A 161 0.77 24.16 -11.43
CA ASP A 161 -0.40 23.55 -10.77
C ASP A 161 -0.17 22.07 -10.39
N GLY A 162 0.98 21.51 -10.80
CA GLY A 162 1.36 20.12 -10.54
C GLY A 162 2.46 19.96 -9.48
N TYR A 163 2.95 18.74 -9.33
CA TYR A 163 3.99 18.42 -8.36
C TYR A 163 5.39 18.73 -8.91
N ARG A 164 6.31 19.12 -8.03
CA ARG A 164 7.75 19.20 -8.35
C ARG A 164 8.53 18.29 -7.43
N VAL A 165 8.99 17.16 -7.96
CA VAL A 165 9.58 16.08 -7.16
C VAL A 165 10.87 15.58 -7.80
N ARG A 166 12.00 15.92 -7.16
CA ARG A 166 13.32 15.49 -7.61
C ARG A 166 13.57 13.99 -7.43
N GLY A 167 13.17 13.41 -6.30
CA GLY A 167 13.69 12.09 -5.90
C GLY A 167 15.21 12.13 -5.58
N PRO A 168 15.88 10.96 -5.54
CA PRO A 168 15.32 9.62 -5.53
C PRO A 168 14.56 9.33 -4.21
N LEU A 169 13.94 8.15 -4.10
CA LEU A 169 13.53 7.61 -2.81
C LEU A 169 14.74 7.26 -1.96
N THR A 170 14.55 7.24 -0.65
CA THR A 170 15.57 6.87 0.35
C THR A 170 15.66 5.36 0.60
N THR A 171 14.96 4.54 -0.19
CA THR A 171 14.83 3.11 0.03
C THR A 171 14.74 2.41 -1.32
N PRO A 172 15.47 1.28 -1.51
CA PRO A 172 15.37 0.50 -2.73
C PRO A 172 13.97 -0.07 -2.93
N SER A 173 13.63 -0.38 -4.17
CA SER A 173 12.41 -1.08 -4.55
C SER A 173 12.27 -2.40 -3.76
N SER A 174 11.05 -2.93 -3.65
CA SER A 174 10.84 -4.17 -2.91
C SER A 174 11.04 -5.40 -3.81
N ARG A 175 10.73 -6.60 -3.28
CA ARG A 175 10.65 -7.83 -4.09
C ARG A 175 9.57 -7.78 -5.18
N GLN A 176 8.65 -6.82 -5.10
CA GLN A 176 7.70 -6.53 -6.17
C GLN A 176 8.30 -5.67 -7.29
N GLY A 177 9.50 -5.10 -7.11
CA GLY A 177 9.91 -3.92 -7.85
C GLY A 177 9.10 -2.73 -7.35
N GLU A 178 8.24 -2.20 -8.21
CA GLU A 178 7.19 -1.25 -7.79
C GLU A 178 6.13 -1.96 -6.93
N PRO A 179 5.62 -1.41 -5.83
CA PRO A 179 4.33 -1.84 -5.29
C PRO A 179 3.21 -1.87 -6.36
N VAL A 180 2.14 -2.64 -6.13
CA VAL A 180 0.99 -2.65 -7.06
C VAL A 180 0.30 -1.30 -7.04
N LEU A 181 0.03 -0.74 -8.21
CA LEU A 181 -0.75 0.50 -8.35
C LEU A 181 -2.17 0.17 -8.81
N ALA A 182 -3.15 0.36 -7.94
CA ALA A 182 -4.57 0.24 -8.27
C ALA A 182 -5.21 1.63 -8.34
N ALA A 183 -6.18 1.79 -9.22
CA ALA A 183 -7.06 2.95 -9.27
C ALA A 183 -8.45 2.58 -8.73
N TRP A 184 -9.08 3.51 -8.04
CA TRP A 184 -10.52 3.49 -7.84
C TRP A 184 -11.20 3.90 -9.15
N HIS A 185 -12.41 3.41 -9.42
CA HIS A 185 -13.09 3.57 -10.72
C HIS A 185 -13.45 5.01 -11.07
N ASP A 186 -13.31 5.96 -10.14
CA ASP A 186 -13.49 7.39 -10.35
C ASP A 186 -12.21 8.09 -10.84
N VAL A 187 -11.09 7.38 -10.88
CA VAL A 187 -9.82 7.87 -11.42
C VAL A 187 -9.56 7.22 -12.78
N ASP A 188 -9.40 8.03 -13.81
CA ASP A 188 -8.86 7.58 -15.10
C ASP A 188 -7.34 7.49 -15.01
N LEU A 189 -6.83 6.27 -14.80
CA LEU A 189 -5.40 6.00 -14.66
C LEU A 189 -5.00 4.83 -15.58
N PRO A 190 -4.65 5.11 -16.85
CA PRO A 190 -4.24 4.08 -17.80
C PRO A 190 -2.99 3.31 -17.36
N THR A 191 -2.17 3.91 -16.51
CA THR A 191 -0.96 3.30 -15.93
C THR A 191 -1.26 2.42 -14.72
N ALA A 192 -2.51 2.27 -14.28
CA ALA A 192 -2.84 1.38 -13.15
C ALA A 192 -2.66 -0.10 -13.53
N ASP A 193 -2.15 -0.89 -12.59
CA ASP A 193 -2.07 -2.35 -12.73
C ASP A 193 -3.48 -3.00 -12.63
N LEU A 194 -4.44 -2.34 -11.97
CA LEU A 194 -5.85 -2.74 -11.90
C LEU A 194 -6.77 -1.57 -11.53
N VAL A 195 -8.05 -1.68 -11.88
CA VAL A 195 -9.11 -0.74 -11.48
C VAL A 195 -10.11 -1.46 -10.57
N LEU A 196 -10.43 -0.87 -9.41
CA LEU A 196 -11.45 -1.36 -8.50
C LEU A 196 -12.76 -0.60 -8.72
N GLY A 197 -13.80 -1.32 -9.15
CA GLY A 197 -15.16 -0.78 -9.27
C GLY A 197 -15.94 -0.72 -7.95
N HIS A 198 -17.12 -0.10 -8.00
CA HIS A 198 -18.13 -0.12 -6.90
C HIS A 198 -18.48 -1.54 -6.40
N HIS A 199 -18.25 -2.57 -7.21
CA HIS A 199 -18.45 -3.97 -6.86
C HIS A 199 -17.29 -4.60 -6.08
N ALA A 200 -16.25 -3.84 -5.73
CA ALA A 200 -15.37 -4.23 -4.64
C ALA A 200 -16.21 -4.25 -3.36
N HIS A 201 -16.94 -5.34 -3.14
CA HIS A 201 -17.93 -5.45 -2.08
C HIS A 201 -17.27 -4.98 -0.76
N PRO A 202 -17.66 -3.82 -0.20
CA PRO A 202 -17.46 -3.63 1.22
C PRO A 202 -18.17 -4.81 1.85
N LEU A 203 -17.48 -5.51 2.74
CA LEU A 203 -18.11 -6.63 3.41
C LEU A 203 -19.44 -6.16 4.00
N ALA A 204 -20.52 -6.79 3.55
CA ALA A 204 -21.70 -6.99 4.38
C ALA A 204 -21.22 -7.49 5.76
N PRO A 205 -21.92 -7.15 6.87
CA PRO A 205 -21.44 -7.35 8.23
C PRO A 205 -20.77 -8.72 8.38
N LEU A 206 -19.45 -8.68 8.56
CA LEU A 206 -18.63 -9.86 8.76
C LEU A 206 -19.20 -10.60 9.98
N PRO A 207 -19.38 -11.94 9.92
CA PRO A 207 -20.03 -12.71 10.98
C PRO A 207 -19.40 -12.44 12.34
N GLU A 208 -20.24 -12.39 13.39
CA GLU A 208 -19.80 -12.19 14.76
C GLU A 208 -18.82 -13.29 15.17
N ALA A 209 -17.77 -12.90 15.90
CA ALA A 209 -16.75 -13.82 16.35
C ALA A 209 -17.26 -14.64 17.55
N THR A 210 -17.12 -15.96 17.50
CA THR A 210 -17.19 -16.81 18.70
C THR A 210 -15.83 -16.76 19.40
N SER A 211 -15.84 -16.30 20.64
CA SER A 211 -14.67 -16.06 21.48
C SER A 211 -14.05 -17.36 21.98
N GLU A 212 -12.87 -17.72 21.47
CA GLU A 212 -11.77 -18.30 22.26
C GLU A 212 -10.45 -17.75 21.69
N ALA A 213 -9.81 -16.84 22.44
CA ALA A 213 -8.55 -16.22 22.04
C ALA A 213 -7.42 -16.67 22.96
N GLU A 214 -6.40 -17.32 22.40
CA GLU A 214 -5.12 -17.51 23.07
C GLU A 214 -4.19 -16.30 22.84
N PRO A 215 -3.33 -15.93 23.81
CA PRO A 215 -2.44 -14.79 23.69
C PRO A 215 -1.32 -15.02 22.65
N SER A 216 -1.15 -14.03 21.76
CA SER A 216 -0.13 -13.98 20.71
C SER A 216 1.30 -13.88 21.28
N ARG A 217 2.17 -14.80 20.85
CA ARG A 217 3.60 -14.83 21.18
C ARG A 217 4.39 -13.89 20.26
N ALA A 218 4.62 -12.65 20.72
CA ALA A 218 5.62 -11.78 20.13
C ALA A 218 6.95 -11.91 20.87
N SER A 219 7.96 -12.53 20.21
CA SER A 219 9.40 -12.22 20.28
C SER A 219 10.23 -13.43 19.87
N ARG A 220 10.70 -13.45 18.61
CA ARG A 220 11.94 -14.11 18.14
C ARG A 220 12.12 -13.77 16.65
N PRO A 221 13.24 -13.15 16.22
CA PRO A 221 13.70 -13.28 14.84
C PRO A 221 14.69 -14.45 14.71
N THR A 222 14.93 -14.85 13.46
CA THR A 222 15.91 -15.85 12.95
C THR A 222 15.41 -17.28 12.71
N VAL A 223 14.25 -17.40 12.07
CA VAL A 223 14.00 -18.50 11.12
C VAL A 223 13.78 -17.81 9.76
N PRO A 224 14.31 -18.31 8.63
CA PRO A 224 13.88 -17.82 7.32
C PRO A 224 12.35 -17.88 7.28
N GLN A 225 11.70 -16.73 7.20
CA GLN A 225 10.25 -16.71 7.05
C GLN A 225 9.92 -17.45 5.75
N PRO A 226 8.90 -18.33 5.72
CA PRO A 226 8.44 -18.87 4.46
C PRO A 226 8.14 -17.69 3.53
N VAL A 227 8.72 -17.75 2.33
CA VAL A 227 8.56 -16.69 1.34
C VAL A 227 7.09 -16.66 0.94
N HIS A 228 6.37 -15.64 1.40
CA HIS A 228 4.97 -15.47 1.03
C HIS A 228 4.88 -15.02 -0.43
N PRO A 229 3.80 -15.39 -1.14
CA PRO A 229 3.54 -14.82 -2.46
C PRO A 229 3.40 -13.31 -2.32
N THR A 230 4.01 -12.58 -3.27
CA THR A 230 3.85 -11.13 -3.32
C THR A 230 2.42 -10.75 -3.66
N LEU A 231 2.02 -9.49 -3.42
CA LEU A 231 0.71 -9.00 -3.86
C LEU A 231 0.54 -9.14 -5.38
N ARG A 232 1.60 -8.90 -6.15
CA ARG A 232 1.58 -9.17 -7.60
C ARG A 232 1.29 -10.64 -7.90
N ALA A 233 1.96 -11.58 -7.22
CA ALA A 233 1.70 -13.01 -7.41
C ALA A 233 0.27 -13.40 -7.01
N LEU A 234 -0.25 -12.86 -5.89
CA LEU A 234 -1.64 -13.07 -5.45
C LEU A 234 -2.68 -12.56 -6.47
N LEU A 235 -2.33 -11.51 -7.22
CA LEU A 235 -3.17 -10.93 -8.26
C LEU A 235 -2.89 -11.49 -9.67
N GLY A 236 -1.92 -12.41 -9.82
CA GLY A 236 -1.52 -12.93 -11.13
C GLY A 236 -0.80 -11.91 -12.02
N LEU A 237 -0.21 -10.86 -11.44
CA LEU A 237 0.50 -9.79 -12.15
C LEU A 237 1.99 -10.12 -12.29
N THR A 238 2.60 -9.71 -13.40
CA THR A 238 4.05 -9.83 -13.64
C THR A 238 4.84 -8.77 -12.89
N VAL A 239 6.04 -9.10 -12.42
CA VAL A 239 6.99 -8.10 -11.94
C VAL A 239 7.48 -7.27 -13.13
N PRO A 240 7.34 -5.93 -13.12
CA PRO A 240 7.84 -5.08 -14.20
C PRO A 240 9.34 -5.26 -14.40
N ASP A 241 9.78 -5.36 -15.65
CA ASP A 241 11.21 -5.39 -15.98
C ASP A 241 11.82 -4.00 -15.75
N VAL A 242 12.69 -3.90 -14.75
CA VAL A 242 13.36 -2.64 -14.39
C VAL A 242 14.31 -2.19 -15.50
N ALA A 243 14.76 -3.09 -16.39
CA ALA A 243 15.63 -2.75 -17.51
C ALA A 243 14.90 -2.03 -18.66
N ALA A 244 13.57 -2.15 -18.75
CA ALA A 244 12.77 -1.61 -19.87
C ALA A 244 12.41 -0.12 -19.73
N VAL A 245 12.68 0.52 -18.59
CA VAL A 245 12.34 1.95 -18.33
C VAL A 245 13.42 2.91 -18.87
N ARG A 246 14.40 2.41 -19.64
CA ARG A 246 15.49 3.20 -20.23
C ARG A 246 15.13 3.92 -21.55
N ALA A 247 13.87 4.14 -21.86
CA ALA A 247 13.43 4.77 -23.11
C ALA A 247 12.65 6.06 -22.87
#